data_AF-A0A8H5WLB0-F1
#
_entry.id   AF-A0A8H5WLB0-F1
#
_cell.length_a   1.000
_cell.length_b   1.000
_cell.length_c   1.000
_cell.angle_alpha   90.00
_cell.angle_beta   90.00
_cell.angle_gamma   90.00
#
_symmetry.space_group_name_H-M   'P 1'
#
loop_
_entity.id
_entity.type
_entity.pdbx_description
1 polymer ?
#
loop_
_entity_poly.entity_id
_entity_poly.type
_entity_poly.pdbx_seq_one_letter_code
_entity_poly.pdbx_strand_id
1 'polypeptide(L)'
;MASSEMHQVDSDGDALLILHHSDAPFAMSDTEQVWPNSLPEYQSTESKKQEKSFKTTKLSSVTNTALDDESTSSQSTPKKALERYKLRSHFLKRTCSYFSGLMSSEWQEANSEPGSKWTVKARDWNHEAVLIVMNILHHNIKAVPRTVILEMLAKIAVIVNYYGCNEAAEQWP
;
A
#
# COMPACT_ATOMS: atom_id res chain seq x y z
N MET A 1 3.32 11.56 -21.00
CA MET A 1 3.86 10.19 -20.81
C MET A 1 3.82 9.87 -19.34
N ALA A 2 3.03 8.86 -18.94
CA ALA A 2 3.01 8.38 -17.55
C ALA A 2 4.41 7.85 -17.22
N SER A 3 4.98 8.26 -16.09
CA SER A 3 6.22 7.68 -15.60
C SER A 3 5.90 6.26 -15.14
N SER A 4 6.52 5.25 -15.75
CA SER A 4 6.38 3.86 -15.31
C SER A 4 7.65 3.50 -14.54
N GLU A 5 7.52 3.28 -13.24
CA GLU A 5 8.62 2.77 -12.42
C GLU A 5 8.53 1.23 -12.37
N MET A 6 9.68 0.56 -12.53
CA MET A 6 9.77 -0.90 -12.49
C MET A 6 10.60 -1.34 -11.28
N HIS A 7 9.94 -1.95 -10.31
CA HIS A 7 10.56 -2.57 -9.14
C HIS A 7 10.88 -4.03 -9.45
N GLN A 8 12.17 -4.35 -9.55
CA GLN A 8 12.63 -5.71 -9.75
C GLN A 8 12.85 -6.39 -8.40
N VAL A 9 11.79 -6.93 -7.81
CA VAL A 9 11.86 -7.75 -6.59
C VAL A 9 12.58 -9.08 -6.89
N ASP A 10 12.39 -9.59 -8.11
CA ASP A 10 13.03 -10.81 -8.58
C ASP A 10 13.55 -10.70 -10.02
N SER A 11 14.84 -10.97 -10.23
CA SER A 11 15.47 -10.88 -11.55
C SER A 11 14.89 -11.89 -12.54
N ASP A 12 14.57 -13.09 -12.06
CA ASP A 12 14.06 -14.22 -12.83
C ASP A 12 12.53 -14.34 -12.73
N GLY A 13 11.85 -13.24 -12.37
CA GLY A 13 10.41 -13.20 -12.19
C GLY A 13 9.62 -13.54 -13.45
N ASP A 14 8.65 -14.45 -13.31
CA ASP A 14 7.68 -14.87 -14.34
C ASP A 14 6.29 -14.24 -14.15
N ALA A 15 6.10 -13.45 -13.09
CA ALA A 15 4.88 -12.73 -12.78
C ALA A 15 5.11 -11.22 -12.74
N LEU A 16 4.13 -10.46 -13.22
CA LEU A 16 4.13 -9.00 -13.26
C LEU A 16 2.91 -8.47 -12.51
N LEU A 17 3.12 -7.67 -11.46
CA LEU A 17 2.05 -6.92 -10.82
C LEU A 17 2.10 -5.46 -11.28
N ILE A 18 0.96 -4.95 -11.74
CA ILE A 18 0.80 -3.58 -12.23
C ILE A 18 -0.10 -2.84 -11.24
N LEU A 19 0.47 -1.86 -10.55
CA LEU A 19 -0.23 -1.02 -9.61
C LEU A 19 -0.65 0.29 -10.29
N HIS A 20 -1.95 0.55 -10.27
CA HIS A 20 -2.53 1.82 -10.67
C HIS A 20 -2.84 2.65 -9.42
N HIS A 21 -2.67 3.97 -9.51
CA HIS A 21 -3.03 4.90 -8.43
C HIS A 21 -2.26 4.60 -7.12
N SER A 22 -0.93 4.61 -7.20
CA SER A 22 -0.04 4.20 -6.11
C SER A 22 0.02 5.12 -4.87
N ASP A 23 -0.63 6.29 -4.94
CA ASP A 23 -0.66 7.29 -3.86
C ASP A 23 -2.09 7.52 -3.35
N ALA A 24 -2.90 6.47 -3.34
CA ALA A 24 -4.24 6.56 -2.80
C ALA A 24 -4.20 6.94 -1.30
N PRO A 25 -5.04 7.90 -0.86
CA PRO A 25 -5.06 8.35 0.51
C PRO A 25 -5.58 7.24 1.43
N PHE A 26 -4.92 7.05 2.57
CA PHE A 26 -5.24 5.97 3.51
C PHE A 26 -6.17 6.46 4.62
N ALA A 27 -7.26 5.73 4.85
CA ALA A 27 -8.20 5.96 5.94
C ALA A 27 -8.68 7.43 6.04
N MET A 28 -9.21 7.97 4.93
CA MET A 28 -9.94 9.25 4.91
C MET A 28 -11.30 9.07 5.61
N SER A 29 -11.28 8.85 6.92
CA SER A 29 -12.49 8.92 7.74
C SER A 29 -12.59 10.32 8.31
N ASP A 30 -13.52 11.10 7.76
CA ASP A 30 -13.93 12.40 8.31
C ASP A 30 -14.86 12.25 9.53
N THR A 31 -15.13 11.01 9.95
CA THR A 31 -16.06 10.74 11.03
C THR A 31 -15.40 10.96 12.39
N GLU A 32 -15.68 12.13 12.97
CA GLU A 32 -15.55 12.37 14.42
C GLU A 32 -16.54 11.55 15.27
N GLN A 33 -17.25 10.59 14.67
CA GLN A 33 -18.21 9.74 15.37
C GLN A 33 -17.51 8.94 16.46
N VAL A 34 -17.88 9.26 17.69
CA VAL A 34 -17.51 8.49 18.87
C VAL A 34 -18.11 7.09 18.72
N TRP A 35 -17.28 6.07 18.92
CA TRP A 35 -17.71 4.68 18.87
C TRP A 35 -18.89 4.45 19.84
N PRO A 36 -19.98 3.76 19.44
CA PRO A 36 -21.17 3.60 20.27
C PRO A 36 -20.89 2.95 21.63
N ASN A 37 -19.88 2.07 21.68
CA ASN A 37 -19.46 1.35 22.87
C ASN A 37 -18.18 1.95 23.49
N SER A 38 -17.89 3.22 23.24
CA SER A 38 -16.78 3.88 23.92
C SER A 38 -17.03 3.86 25.43
N LEU A 39 -16.00 3.53 26.21
CA LEU A 39 -16.06 3.57 27.67
C LEU A 39 -15.23 4.77 28.17
N PRO A 40 -15.77 6.01 28.10
CA PRO A 40 -15.03 7.23 28.37
C PRO A 40 -14.51 7.34 29.81
N GLU A 41 -15.09 6.56 30.72
CA GLU A 41 -14.73 6.44 32.13
C GLU A 41 -13.35 5.78 32.31
N TYR A 42 -12.95 4.86 31.42
CA TYR A 42 -11.63 4.22 31.47
C TYR A 42 -10.56 4.98 30.69
N GLN A 43 -10.94 6.06 30.00
CA GLN A 43 -10.00 6.84 29.21
C GLN A 43 -9.24 7.84 30.09
N SER A 44 -7.93 7.60 30.26
CA SER A 44 -7.05 8.43 31.08
C SER A 44 -6.94 9.86 30.53
N THR A 45 -6.59 10.81 31.41
CA THR A 45 -6.33 12.20 31.03
C THR A 45 -5.19 12.33 30.02
N GLU A 46 -4.16 11.49 30.16
CA GLU A 46 -3.03 11.42 29.23
C GLU A 46 -3.46 10.90 27.86
N SER A 47 -4.25 9.83 27.79
CA SER A 47 -4.80 9.30 26.52
C SER A 47 -5.65 10.35 25.80
N LYS A 48 -6.50 11.09 26.52
CA LYS A 48 -7.30 12.19 25.97
C LYS A 48 -6.42 13.32 25.42
N LYS A 49 -5.29 13.62 26.07
CA LYS A 49 -4.33 14.64 25.64
C LYS A 49 -3.58 14.20 24.39
N GLN A 50 -3.16 12.94 24.33
CA GLN A 50 -2.48 12.36 23.17
C GLN A 50 -3.40 12.31 21.95
N GLU A 51 -4.64 11.83 22.09
CA GLU A 51 -5.62 11.83 20.99
C GLU A 51 -5.88 13.23 20.43
N LYS A 52 -6.02 14.23 21.31
CA LYS A 52 -6.16 15.63 20.89
C LYS A 52 -4.93 16.11 20.12
N SER A 53 -3.73 15.79 20.60
CA SER A 53 -2.48 16.15 19.92
C SER A 53 -2.34 15.49 18.54
N PHE A 54 -2.79 14.25 18.37
CA PHE A 54 -2.81 13.57 17.08
C PHE A 54 -3.81 14.22 16.10
N LYS A 55 -4.94 14.71 16.60
CA LYS A 55 -5.93 15.44 15.79
C LYS A 55 -5.39 16.80 15.32
N THR A 56 -4.75 17.58 16.19
CA THR A 56 -4.19 18.90 15.81
C THR A 56 -3.03 18.79 14.82
N THR A 57 -2.14 17.80 14.96
CA THR A 57 -1.00 17.64 14.05
C THR A 57 -1.42 17.26 12.63
N LYS A 58 -2.51 16.48 12.45
CA LYS A 58 -3.04 16.16 11.11
C LYS A 58 -3.60 17.37 10.36
N LEU A 59 -4.05 18.41 11.08
CA LEU A 59 -4.54 19.64 10.45
C LEU A 59 -3.38 20.53 9.95
N SER A 60 -2.24 20.53 10.66
CA SER A 60 -1.08 21.35 10.32
C SER A 60 -0.24 20.84 9.14
N SER A 61 -0.35 19.55 8.77
CA SER A 61 0.36 18.99 7.61
C SER A 61 -0.41 19.06 6.29
N VAL A 62 -1.59 19.70 6.27
CA VAL A 62 -2.41 19.88 5.03
C VAL A 62 -2.81 21.33 4.77
N THR A 63 -2.53 22.29 5.67
CA THR A 63 -2.86 23.71 5.45
C THR A 63 -1.63 24.61 5.42
N ASN A 64 -0.88 24.55 4.34
CA ASN A 64 -0.42 25.76 3.65
C ASN A 64 -1.01 25.56 2.23
N THR A 65 -1.98 26.34 1.75
CA THR A 65 -1.88 27.79 1.55
C THR A 65 -3.30 28.33 1.34
N ALA A 66 -3.65 29.42 2.02
CA ALA A 66 -4.80 30.25 1.66
C ALA A 66 -4.31 31.68 1.36
N LEU A 67 -4.45 32.06 0.07
CA LEU A 67 -4.85 33.36 -0.50
C LEU A 67 -4.04 34.60 -0.05
N ASP A 68 -3.35 35.35 -0.93
CA ASP A 68 -3.85 36.13 -2.07
C ASP A 68 -2.73 36.53 -3.07
N ASP A 69 -3.17 36.94 -4.26
CA ASP A 69 -2.54 37.87 -5.23
C ASP A 69 -2.02 37.33 -6.58
N GLU A 70 -2.27 38.13 -7.62
CA GLU A 70 -2.40 37.84 -9.04
C GLU A 70 -1.08 37.54 -9.78
N SER A 71 -1.18 36.70 -10.82
CA SER A 71 -0.22 36.44 -11.92
C SER A 71 0.80 35.28 -11.79
N THR A 72 0.57 34.27 -12.65
CA THR A 72 1.54 33.37 -13.30
C THR A 72 2.32 32.35 -12.45
N SER A 73 1.91 31.07 -12.51
CA SER A 73 2.74 29.93 -13.00
C SER A 73 2.34 28.58 -12.38
N SER A 74 1.92 27.65 -13.25
CA SER A 74 2.12 26.19 -13.17
C SER A 74 1.32 25.36 -12.16
N GLN A 75 0.05 25.11 -12.51
CA GLN A 75 -0.71 23.92 -12.12
C GLN A 75 -0.02 22.65 -12.63
N SER A 76 0.58 21.84 -11.74
CA SER A 76 1.05 20.49 -12.07
C SER A 76 0.05 19.46 -11.55
N THR A 77 -0.79 18.96 -12.46
CA THR A 77 -1.57 17.73 -12.26
C THR A 77 -0.65 16.58 -11.84
N PRO A 78 -0.97 15.75 -10.82
CA PRO A 78 -0.13 14.62 -10.49
C PRO A 78 -0.26 13.59 -11.63
N LYS A 79 0.86 13.34 -12.33
CA LYS A 79 1.00 12.20 -13.24
C LYS A 79 0.55 10.95 -12.48
N LYS A 80 -0.48 10.25 -12.97
CA LYS A 80 -0.80 8.89 -12.49
C LYS A 80 0.45 8.03 -12.63
N ALA A 81 1.14 7.78 -11.51
CA ALA A 81 2.25 6.83 -11.45
C ALA A 81 1.65 5.44 -11.66
N LEU A 82 2.21 4.73 -12.64
CA LEU A 82 1.90 3.33 -12.91
C LEU A 82 3.15 2.56 -12.54
N GLU A 83 3.04 1.69 -11.56
CA GLU A 83 4.21 0.96 -11.06
C GLU A 83 4.10 -0.50 -11.41
N ARG A 84 5.25 -1.08 -11.71
CA ARG A 84 5.36 -2.46 -12.15
C ARG A 84 6.30 -3.20 -11.23
N TYR A 85 5.88 -4.38 -10.78
CA TYR A 85 6.64 -5.22 -9.87
C TYR A 85 6.91 -6.56 -10.56
N LYS A 86 8.19 -6.88 -10.76
CA LYS A 86 8.61 -8.17 -11.33
C LYS A 86 8.81 -9.18 -10.20
N LEU A 87 8.01 -10.24 -10.23
CA LEU A 87 7.81 -11.22 -9.15
C LEU A 87 7.94 -12.66 -9.68
N ARG A 88 8.08 -13.63 -8.77
CA ARG A 88 8.16 -15.06 -9.08
C ARG A 88 6.92 -15.77 -8.54
N SER A 89 6.16 -16.35 -9.45
CA SER A 89 4.89 -17.04 -9.18
C SER A 89 5.05 -18.17 -8.17
N HIS A 90 6.17 -18.89 -8.19
CA HIS A 90 6.45 -19.98 -7.25
C HIS A 90 6.37 -19.55 -5.77
N PHE A 91 6.96 -18.39 -5.42
CA PHE A 91 6.90 -17.88 -4.06
C PHE A 91 5.49 -17.41 -3.72
N LEU A 92 4.90 -16.60 -4.61
CA LEU A 92 3.56 -16.04 -4.42
C LEU A 92 2.49 -17.12 -4.20
N LYS A 93 2.49 -18.19 -5.01
CA LYS A 93 1.55 -19.31 -4.86
C LYS A 93 1.67 -20.02 -3.51
N ARG A 94 2.89 -20.09 -2.98
CA ARG A 94 3.17 -20.80 -1.73
C ARG A 94 2.85 -19.95 -0.50
N THR A 95 3.00 -18.65 -0.58
CA THR A 95 2.89 -17.73 0.56
C THR A 95 1.56 -16.97 0.60
N CYS A 96 0.76 -17.02 -0.46
CA CYS A 96 -0.43 -16.21 -0.60
C CYS A 96 -1.55 -16.97 -1.31
N SER A 97 -2.67 -17.15 -0.60
CA SER A 97 -3.84 -17.87 -1.10
C SER A 97 -4.47 -17.21 -2.32
N TYR A 98 -4.53 -15.88 -2.37
CA TYR A 98 -5.02 -15.13 -3.54
C TYR A 98 -4.22 -15.44 -4.80
N PHE A 99 -2.88 -15.37 -4.72
CA PHE A 99 -2.02 -15.65 -5.88
C PHE A 99 -2.04 -17.13 -6.26
N SER A 100 -2.17 -18.03 -5.29
CA SER A 100 -2.37 -19.45 -5.54
C SER A 100 -3.60 -19.72 -6.40
N GLY A 101 -4.75 -19.16 -6.02
CA GLY A 101 -6.00 -19.29 -6.79
C GLY A 101 -5.89 -18.64 -8.17
N LEU A 102 -5.39 -17.40 -8.22
CA LEU A 102 -5.25 -16.64 -9.46
C LEU A 102 -4.36 -17.36 -10.48
N MET A 103 -3.21 -17.84 -10.03
CA MET A 103 -2.18 -18.47 -10.86
C MET A 103 -2.35 -19.99 -11.03
N SER A 104 -3.49 -20.54 -10.63
CA SER A 104 -3.89 -21.91 -10.92
C SER A 104 -4.95 -21.99 -12.02
N SER A 105 -5.52 -20.86 -12.43
CA SER A 105 -6.53 -20.82 -13.50
C SER A 105 -5.91 -20.99 -14.90
N GLU A 106 -6.59 -21.74 -15.77
CA GLU A 106 -6.21 -21.97 -17.17
C GLU A 106 -6.49 -20.76 -18.09
N TRP A 107 -7.05 -19.68 -17.54
CA TRP A 107 -7.46 -18.47 -18.29
C TRP A 107 -6.30 -17.49 -18.51
N GLN A 108 -5.14 -18.02 -18.93
CA GLN A 108 -3.84 -17.35 -18.95
C GLN A 108 -3.59 -16.44 -20.18
N GLU A 109 -4.30 -16.62 -21.29
CA GLU A 109 -3.90 -15.99 -22.57
C GLU A 109 -4.47 -14.58 -22.78
N ALA A 110 -5.57 -14.21 -22.13
CA ALA A 110 -6.23 -12.92 -22.38
C ALA A 110 -5.65 -11.73 -21.60
N ASN A 111 -4.85 -11.98 -20.55
CA ASN A 111 -4.44 -10.93 -19.60
C ASN A 111 -2.93 -10.76 -19.43
N SER A 112 -2.10 -11.60 -20.06
CA SER A 112 -0.65 -11.57 -19.86
C SER A 112 0.03 -10.51 -20.73
N GLU A 113 0.79 -9.62 -20.09
CA GLU A 113 1.64 -8.64 -20.78
C GLU A 113 2.85 -9.35 -21.41
N PRO A 114 3.35 -8.85 -22.56
CA PRO A 114 4.45 -9.47 -23.28
C PRO A 114 5.68 -9.65 -22.39
N GLY A 115 6.18 -10.90 -22.31
CA GLY A 115 7.34 -11.24 -21.48
C GLY A 115 7.03 -11.66 -20.03
N SER A 116 5.76 -11.70 -19.64
CA SER A 116 5.33 -12.26 -18.34
C SER A 116 4.36 -13.42 -18.55
N LYS A 117 4.47 -14.47 -17.73
CA LYS A 117 3.52 -15.59 -17.75
C LYS A 117 2.22 -15.23 -17.02
N TRP A 118 2.35 -14.41 -15.98
CA TRP A 118 1.24 -13.97 -15.15
C TRP A 118 1.23 -12.45 -15.06
N THR A 119 0.07 -11.83 -15.27
CA THR A 119 -0.11 -10.40 -15.03
C THR A 119 -1.23 -10.18 -14.03
N VAL A 120 -0.95 -9.41 -12.98
CA VAL A 120 -1.90 -9.04 -11.93
C VAL A 120 -2.09 -7.53 -11.97
N LYS A 121 -3.34 -7.08 -12.01
CA LYS A 121 -3.67 -5.65 -11.93
C LYS A 121 -4.16 -5.33 -10.52
N ALA A 122 -3.53 -4.35 -9.90
CA ALA A 122 -3.89 -3.83 -8.59
C ALA A 122 -4.17 -2.33 -8.70
N ARG A 123 -4.95 -1.79 -7.76
CA ARG A 123 -5.29 -0.36 -7.74
C ARG A 123 -5.38 0.14 -6.30
N ASP A 124 -5.12 1.43 -6.13
CA ASP A 124 -5.43 2.20 -4.92
C ASP A 124 -4.68 1.69 -3.66
N TRP A 125 -3.51 1.08 -3.88
CA TRP A 125 -2.59 0.73 -2.81
C TRP A 125 -1.45 1.73 -2.74
N ASN A 126 -0.90 1.94 -1.54
CA ASN A 126 0.36 2.64 -1.40
C ASN A 126 1.51 1.80 -1.96
N HIS A 127 2.33 2.39 -2.83
CA HIS A 127 3.42 1.66 -3.48
C HIS A 127 4.45 1.06 -2.54
N GLU A 128 4.95 1.84 -1.58
CA GLU A 128 5.94 1.37 -0.63
C GLU A 128 5.38 0.19 0.18
N ALA A 129 4.12 0.27 0.61
CA ALA A 129 3.45 -0.81 1.31
C ALA A 129 3.35 -2.08 0.45
N VAL A 130 3.01 -1.95 -0.84
CA VAL A 130 3.00 -3.08 -1.79
C VAL A 130 4.41 -3.66 -1.94
N LEU A 131 5.43 -2.83 -2.15
CA LEU A 131 6.82 -3.26 -2.30
C LEU A 131 7.29 -4.06 -1.08
N ILE A 132 6.97 -3.58 0.13
CA ILE A 132 7.29 -4.28 1.38
C ILE A 132 6.64 -5.66 1.42
N VAL A 133 5.34 -5.74 1.14
CA VAL A 133 4.62 -7.03 1.11
C VAL A 133 5.25 -7.96 0.07
N MET A 134 5.54 -7.49 -1.13
CA MET A 134 6.17 -8.33 -2.16
C MET A 134 7.55 -8.83 -1.73
N ASN A 135 8.36 -8.00 -1.07
CA ASN A 135 9.64 -8.43 -0.51
C ASN A 135 9.48 -9.48 0.60
N ILE A 136 8.47 -9.34 1.47
CA ILE A 136 8.14 -10.34 2.50
C ILE A 136 7.78 -11.68 1.84
N LEU A 137 6.87 -11.68 0.86
CA LEU A 137 6.45 -12.90 0.15
C LEU A 137 7.61 -13.60 -0.58
N HIS A 138 8.61 -12.83 -1.01
CA HIS A 138 9.83 -13.32 -1.66
C HIS A 138 10.96 -13.70 -0.69
N HIS A 139 10.76 -13.57 0.62
CA HIS A 139 11.77 -13.77 1.65
C HIS A 139 12.99 -12.85 1.48
N ASN A 140 12.81 -11.67 0.86
CA ASN A 140 13.84 -10.65 0.72
C ASN A 140 13.88 -9.75 1.96
N ILE A 141 14.13 -10.36 3.12
CA ILE A 141 14.03 -9.70 4.45
C ILE A 141 14.98 -8.50 4.57
N LYS A 142 16.10 -8.49 3.83
CA LYS A 142 17.07 -7.38 3.81
C LYS A 142 16.49 -6.08 3.23
N ALA A 143 15.49 -6.19 2.35
CA ALA A 143 14.81 -5.04 1.74
C ALA A 143 13.56 -4.61 2.54
N VAL A 144 13.21 -5.33 3.60
CA VAL A 144 12.06 -5.02 4.46
C VAL A 144 12.53 -4.13 5.62
N PRO A 145 11.92 -2.94 5.82
CA PRO A 145 12.28 -2.08 6.94
C PRO A 145 11.95 -2.73 8.29
N ARG A 146 12.84 -2.59 9.28
CA ARG A 146 12.59 -3.09 10.65
C ARG A 146 11.67 -2.19 11.47
N THR A 147 11.55 -0.93 11.08
CA THR A 147 10.71 0.05 11.75
C THR A 147 9.91 0.79 10.70
N VAL A 148 8.60 0.90 10.94
CA VAL A 148 7.67 1.63 10.10
C VAL A 148 6.78 2.48 11.01
N ILE A 149 6.32 3.62 10.49
CA ILE A 149 5.32 4.43 11.20
C ILE A 149 3.97 3.70 11.21
N LEU A 150 3.11 4.02 12.18
CA LEU A 150 1.82 3.36 12.37
C LEU A 150 0.96 3.37 11.10
N GLU A 151 0.96 4.47 10.35
CA GLU A 151 0.21 4.57 9.10
C GLU A 151 0.70 3.57 8.04
N MET A 152 2.01 3.42 7.89
CA MET A 152 2.60 2.46 6.95
C MET A 152 2.32 1.02 7.39
N LEU A 153 2.43 0.73 8.69
CA LEU A 153 2.05 -0.59 9.23
C LEU A 153 0.59 -0.93 8.91
N ALA A 154 -0.32 0.04 9.07
CA ALA A 154 -1.73 -0.15 8.76
C ALA A 154 -1.98 -0.38 7.26
N LYS A 155 -1.31 0.37 6.38
CA LYS A 155 -1.34 0.15 4.93
C LYS A 155 -0.91 -1.27 4.57
N ILE A 156 0.19 -1.73 5.16
CA ILE A 156 0.71 -3.09 4.94
C ILE A 156 -0.28 -4.14 5.45
N ALA A 157 -0.81 -3.97 6.66
CA ALA A 157 -1.77 -4.91 7.25
C ALA A 157 -3.02 -5.09 6.37
N VAL A 158 -3.55 -4.01 5.80
CA VAL A 158 -4.71 -4.08 4.89
C VAL A 158 -4.37 -4.88 3.64
N ILE A 159 -3.18 -4.66 3.04
CA ILE A 159 -2.71 -5.40 1.86
C ILE A 159 -2.54 -6.88 2.18
N VAL A 160 -1.88 -7.21 3.30
CA VAL A 160 -1.64 -8.59 3.75
C VAL A 160 -2.96 -9.33 3.96
N ASN A 161 -3.92 -8.68 4.62
CA ASN A 161 -5.25 -9.24 4.84
C ASN A 161 -6.02 -9.42 3.53
N TYR A 162 -5.96 -8.44 2.62
CA TYR A 162 -6.63 -8.50 1.31
C TYR A 162 -6.14 -9.68 0.46
N TYR A 163 -4.82 -9.87 0.38
CA TYR A 163 -4.25 -10.96 -0.40
C TYR A 163 -4.25 -12.31 0.36
N GLY A 164 -4.58 -12.32 1.66
CA GLY A 164 -4.63 -13.54 2.45
C GLY A 164 -3.25 -14.19 2.59
N CYS A 165 -2.23 -13.38 2.92
CA CYS A 165 -0.85 -13.80 3.09
C CYS A 165 -0.31 -13.54 4.51
N ASN A 166 -1.19 -13.70 5.51
CA ASN A 166 -0.89 -13.43 6.92
C ASN A 166 0.28 -14.28 7.45
N GLU A 167 0.34 -15.57 7.11
CA GLU A 167 1.42 -16.49 7.55
C GLU A 167 2.82 -16.05 7.10
N ALA A 168 2.91 -15.42 5.93
CA ALA A 168 4.18 -14.87 5.44
C ALA A 168 4.55 -13.58 6.18
N ALA A 169 3.54 -12.76 6.54
CA ALA A 169 3.74 -11.52 7.27
C ALA A 169 4.08 -11.74 8.75
N GLU A 170 3.62 -12.84 9.38
CA GLU A 170 3.98 -13.21 10.75
C GLU A 170 5.48 -13.40 10.97
N GLN A 171 6.23 -13.72 9.90
CA GLN A 171 7.67 -13.90 9.96
C GLN A 171 8.45 -12.58 9.90
N TRP A 172 7.77 -11.44 9.75
CA TRP A 172 8.38 -10.12 9.81
C TRP A 172 8.76 -9.79 11.28
N PRO A 173 10.05 -9.58 11.58
CA PRO A 173 10.51 -9.18 12.92
C PRO A 173 10.08 -7.78 13.36
#